data_AF-A0AAD4HD13-F1
#
_entry.id   AF-A0AAD4HD13-F1
#
_cell.length_a   1.000
_cell.length_b   1.000
_cell.length_c   1.000
_cell.angle_alpha   90.00
_cell.angle_beta   90.00
_cell.angle_gamma   90.00
#
_symmetry.space_group_name_H-M   'P 1'
#
loop_
_entity.id
_entity.type
_entity.pdbx_description
1 polymer ?
#
loop_
_entity_poly.entity_id
_entity_poly.type
_entity_poly.pdbx_seq_one_letter_code
_entity_poly.pdbx_strand_id
1 'polypeptide(L)'
;LRKVHVVPVLLGAAIPRPDGSTEEYETFCRAMLILFKPWRSFQELKNNDDTWAESFSRQHFAPGLHKIIQNMNVENECKDARDAHA
;
A
#
# COMPACT_ATOMS: atom_id res chain seq x y z
N LEU A 1 -8.74 -18.47 -19.91
CA LEU A 1 -7.49 -17.90 -19.33
C LEU A 1 -7.37 -18.36 -17.88
N ARG A 2 -6.29 -19.05 -17.51
CA ARG A 2 -6.05 -19.53 -16.14
C ARG A 2 -5.65 -18.33 -15.27
N LYS A 3 -6.37 -18.06 -14.18
CA LYS A 3 -6.04 -17.01 -13.22
C LYS A 3 -4.93 -17.53 -12.32
N VAL A 4 -3.78 -16.87 -12.30
CA VAL A 4 -2.67 -17.19 -11.40
C VAL A 4 -2.68 -16.18 -10.25
N HIS A 5 -2.65 -16.65 -9.01
CA HIS A 5 -2.53 -15.79 -7.84
C HIS A 5 -1.05 -15.46 -7.63
N VAL A 6 -0.75 -14.16 -7.53
CA VAL A 6 0.61 -13.65 -7.31
C VAL A 6 0.61 -12.72 -6.11
N VAL A 7 1.69 -12.74 -5.36
CA VAL A 7 1.97 -11.80 -4.26
C VAL A 7 3.25 -11.07 -4.63
N PRO A 8 3.21 -9.75 -4.85
CA PRO A 8 4.41 -8.97 -5.08
C PRO A 8 5.29 -8.97 -3.84
N VAL A 9 6.56 -9.29 -3.99
CA VAL A 9 7.57 -9.12 -2.94
C VAL A 9 8.36 -7.86 -3.28
N LEU A 10 8.19 -6.82 -2.47
CA LEU A 10 9.01 -5.62 -2.61
C LEU A 10 10.39 -5.87 -1.98
N LEU A 11 11.43 -5.56 -2.75
CA LEU A 11 12.82 -5.63 -2.30
C LEU A 11 13.24 -4.24 -1.80
N GLY A 12 13.80 -4.16 -0.59
CA GLY A 12 14.26 -2.91 0.01
C GLY A 12 13.63 -2.66 1.37
N ALA A 13 13.41 -1.39 1.71
CA ALA A 13 12.77 -1.00 2.96
C ALA A 13 11.37 -1.63 3.09
N ALA A 14 11.00 -1.97 4.31
CA ALA A 14 9.69 -2.54 4.60
C ALA A 14 8.57 -1.60 4.14
N ILE A 15 7.47 -2.20 3.68
CA ILE A 15 6.27 -1.43 3.36
C ILE A 15 5.73 -0.85 4.67
N PRO A 16 5.30 0.41 4.70
CA PRO A 16 4.64 0.96 5.87
C PRO A 16 3.38 0.15 6.21
N ARG A 17 3.03 0.08 7.49
CA ARG A 17 1.85 -0.65 7.95
C ARG A 17 0.60 0.23 7.96
N PRO A 18 -0.57 -0.29 7.55
CA PRO A 18 -1.82 0.43 7.65
C PRO A 18 -2.40 0.45 9.08
N ASP A 19 -2.03 -0.51 9.93
CA ASP A 19 -2.52 -0.68 11.31
C ASP A 19 -1.62 -0.03 12.37
N GLY A 20 -0.63 0.76 11.94
CA GLY A 20 0.27 1.50 12.82
C GLY A 20 -0.30 2.82 13.34
N SER A 21 0.61 3.72 13.72
CA SER A 21 0.30 5.11 14.07
C SER A 21 -0.31 5.89 12.89
N THR A 22 -0.93 7.04 13.17
CA THR A 22 -1.47 7.92 12.12
C THR A 22 -0.41 8.31 11.07
N GLU A 23 0.84 8.52 11.48
CA GLU A 23 1.95 8.85 10.58
C GLU A 23 2.37 7.64 9.71
N GLU A 24 2.40 6.43 10.28
CA GLU A 24 2.62 5.20 9.52
C GLU A 24 1.50 4.97 8.50
N TYR A 25 0.25 5.21 8.88
CA TYR A 25 -0.90 5.11 7.99
C TYR A 25 -0.83 6.11 6.83
N GLU A 26 -0.49 7.37 7.09
CA GLU A 26 -0.24 8.38 6.05
C GLU A 26 0.88 7.92 5.09
N THR A 27 1.95 7.34 5.63
CA THR A 27 3.07 6.81 4.83
C THR A 27 2.65 5.60 4.00
N PHE A 28 1.80 4.72 4.54
CA PHE A 28 1.18 3.60 3.82
C PHE A 28 0.32 4.09 2.67
N CYS A 29 -0.59 5.03 2.92
CA CYS A 29 -1.45 5.62 1.89
C CYS A 29 -0.62 6.25 0.76
N ARG A 30 0.44 6.99 1.10
CA ARG A 30 1.39 7.53 0.13
C ARG A 30 2.03 6.44 -0.72
N ALA A 31 2.56 5.39 -0.09
CA ALA A 31 3.21 4.29 -0.80
C ALA A 31 2.25 3.57 -1.76
N MET A 32 1.02 3.29 -1.31
CA MET A 32 0.04 2.60 -2.15
C MET A 32 -0.44 3.45 -3.34
N LEU A 33 -0.58 4.77 -3.16
CA LEU A 33 -0.87 5.68 -4.27
C LEU A 33 0.26 5.69 -5.30
N ILE A 34 1.52 5.79 -4.86
CA ILE A 34 2.69 5.79 -5.75
C ILE A 34 2.78 4.49 -6.55
N LEU A 35 2.51 3.35 -5.92
CA LEU A 35 2.67 2.03 -6.55
C LEU A 35 1.50 1.64 -7.47
N PHE A 36 0.26 2.00 -7.09
CA PHE A 36 -0.94 1.42 -7.70
C PHE A 36 -1.87 2.41 -8.37
N LYS A 37 -1.72 3.71 -8.15
CA LYS A 37 -2.39 4.73 -8.96
C LYS A 37 -1.55 4.96 -10.22
N PRO A 38 -2.13 5.04 -11.42
CA PRO A 38 -1.41 5.58 -12.57
C PRO A 38 -1.20 7.08 -12.36
N TRP A 39 0.04 7.55 -12.45
CA TRP A 39 0.37 8.98 -12.33
C TRP A 39 1.51 9.38 -13.25
N ARG A 40 1.48 10.63 -13.73
CA ARG A 40 2.59 11.25 -14.49
C ARG A 40 3.16 12.47 -13.79
N SER A 41 2.43 13.01 -12.83
CA SER A 41 2.80 14.18 -12.04
C SER A 41 2.37 13.99 -10.59
N PHE A 42 2.98 14.75 -9.68
CA PHE A 42 2.65 14.67 -8.26
C PHE A 42 1.20 15.05 -7.96
N GLN A 43 0.66 16.03 -8.70
CA GLN A 43 -0.70 16.53 -8.54
C GLN A 43 -1.76 15.46 -8.82
N GLU A 44 -1.42 14.44 -9.62
CA GLU A 44 -2.31 13.31 -9.85
C GLU A 44 -2.35 12.36 -8.65
N LEU A 45 -1.35 12.36 -7.76
CA LEU A 45 -1.35 11.51 -6.57
C LEU A 45 -2.19 12.12 -5.45
N LYS A 46 -2.02 13.41 -5.18
CA LYS A 46 -2.57 14.12 -4.03
C LYS A 46 -2.66 15.63 -4.33
N ASN A 47 -3.77 16.27 -3.95
CA ASN A 47 -3.84 17.73 -3.99
C ASN A 47 -3.04 18.36 -2.84
N ASN A 48 -2.66 19.62 -2.99
CA ASN A 48 -1.82 20.30 -1.99
C ASN A 48 -2.46 20.33 -0.59
N ASP A 49 -3.76 20.54 -0.51
CA ASP A 49 -4.49 20.73 0.74
C ASP A 49 -4.97 19.43 1.39
N ASP A 50 -4.97 18.32 0.65
CA ASP A 50 -5.41 17.02 1.18
C ASP A 50 -4.32 16.36 2.02
N THR A 51 -4.66 15.36 2.82
CA THR A 51 -3.69 14.37 3.33
C THR A 51 -3.53 13.18 2.37
N TRP A 52 -2.56 12.30 2.63
CA TRP A 52 -2.43 11.07 1.84
C TRP A 52 -3.58 10.11 2.12
N ALA A 53 -4.04 10.03 3.37
CA ALA A 53 -5.21 9.21 3.73
C ALA A 53 -6.47 9.68 2.98
N GLU A 54 -6.72 10.98 2.92
CA GLU A 54 -7.85 11.54 2.18
C GLU A 54 -7.76 11.21 0.69
N SER A 55 -6.58 11.41 0.09
CA SER A 55 -6.35 11.07 -1.32
C SER A 55 -6.50 9.58 -1.62
N PHE A 56 -6.03 8.72 -0.71
CA PHE A 56 -6.14 7.27 -0.83
C PHE A 56 -7.59 6.79 -0.69
N SER A 57 -8.36 7.36 0.24
CA SER A 57 -9.77 6.99 0.46
C SER A 57 -10.66 7.25 -0.77
N ARG A 58 -10.32 8.26 -1.57
CA ARG A 58 -11.03 8.61 -2.82
C ARG A 58 -10.53 7.81 -4.03
N GLN A 59 -9.43 7.09 -3.90
CA GLN A 59 -8.87 6.31 -5.00
C GLN A 59 -9.61 4.98 -5.15
N HIS A 60 -10.22 4.80 -6.32
CA HIS A 60 -10.84 3.53 -6.68
C HIS A 60 -9.83 2.60 -7.33
N PHE A 61 -9.37 1.59 -6.59
CA PHE A 61 -8.54 0.52 -7.12
C PHE A 61 -9.42 -0.55 -7.77
N ALA A 62 -8.94 -1.11 -8.89
CA ALA A 62 -9.57 -2.29 -9.46
C ALA A 62 -9.57 -3.44 -8.42
N PRO A 63 -10.60 -4.31 -8.38
CA PRO A 63 -10.70 -5.37 -7.37
C PRO A 63 -9.46 -6.27 -7.26
N GLY A 64 -8.76 -6.50 -8.37
CA GLY A 64 -7.50 -7.25 -8.38
C GLY A 64 -6.37 -6.53 -7.65
N LEU A 65 -6.25 -5.21 -7.80
CA LEU A 65 -5.26 -4.40 -7.09
C LEU A 65 -5.57 -4.30 -5.60
N HIS A 66 -6.85 -4.17 -5.23
CA HIS A 66 -7.25 -4.17 -3.82
C HIS A 66 -6.82 -5.46 -3.11
N LYS A 67 -6.99 -6.62 -3.77
CA LYS A 67 -6.52 -7.90 -3.26
C LYS A 67 -4.99 -7.98 -3.15
N ILE A 68 -4.26 -7.39 -4.08
CA ILE A 68 -2.79 -7.32 -4.02
C ILE A 68 -2.34 -6.46 -2.82
N ILE A 69 -2.93 -5.28 -2.63
CA ILE A 69 -2.65 -4.38 -1.51
C ILE A 69 -2.91 -5.09 -0.17
N GLN A 70 -4.04 -5.78 -0.05
CA GLN A 70 -4.36 -6.57 1.14
C GLN A 70 -3.35 -7.71 1.38
N ASN A 71 -2.97 -8.45 0.34
CA ASN A 71 -1.99 -9.52 0.47
C ASN A 71 -0.61 -8.99 0.89
N MET A 72 -0.20 -7.82 0.40
CA MET A 72 1.05 -7.18 0.79
C MET A 72 1.03 -6.80 2.27
N ASN A 73 -0.12 -6.39 2.82
CA ASN A 73 -0.26 -6.13 4.24
C ASN A 73 -0.09 -7.42 5.08
N VAL A 74 -0.79 -8.49 4.71
CA VAL A 74 -0.69 -9.79 5.39
C VAL A 74 0.74 -10.33 5.38
N GLU A 75 1.46 -10.18 4.27
CA GLU A 75 2.87 -10.61 4.17
C GLU A 75 3.76 -9.82 5.13
N ASN A 76 3.48 -8.54 5.32
CA ASN A 76 4.21 -7.68 6.26
C ASN A 76 3.95 -8.08 7.72
N GLU A 77 2.69 -8.31 8.09
CA GLU A 77 2.29 -8.82 9.42
C GLU A 77 2.99 -10.14 9.75
N CYS A 78 3.10 -11.05 8.77
CA CYS A 78 3.79 -12.33 8.95
C CYS A 78 5.31 -12.16 9.13
N LYS A 79 5.93 -11.22 8.41
CA LYS A 79 7.36 -10.91 8.55
C LYS A 79 7.67 -10.36 9.94
N ASP A 80 6.86 -9.41 10.41
CA ASP A 80 7.02 -8.82 11.74
C ASP A 80 6.88 -9.88 12.84
N ALA A 81 5.87 -10.75 12.73
CA ALA A 81 5.67 -11.84 13.68
C ALA A 81 6.86 -12.81 13.71
N ARG A 82 7.44 -13.14 12.54
CA ARG A 82 8.63 -13.98 12.46
C ARG A 82 9.83 -13.31 13.14
N ASP A 83 10.08 -12.04 12.85
CA ASP A 83 11.27 -11.34 13.30
C ASP A 83 11.18 -10.98 14.81
N ALA A 84 9.97 -10.83 15.37
CA ALA A 84 9.75 -10.69 16.81
C ALA A 84 9.97 -11.99 17.61
N HIS A 85 9.98 -13.15 16.93
CA HIS A 85 10.19 -14.47 17.52
C HIS A 85 11.53 -15.11 17.13
N ALA A 86 12.40 -14.37 16.44
CA ALA A 86 13.75 -14.79 16.05
C ALA A 86 14.80 -14.34 17.08
#